data_AF-A0AB35CDA0-F1
#
_entry.id   AF-A0AB35CDA0-F1
#
_cell.length_a   1.000
_cell.length_b   1.000
_cell.length_c   1.000
_cell.angle_alpha   90.00
_cell.angle_beta   90.00
_cell.angle_gamma   90.00
#
_symmetry.space_group_name_H-M   'P 1'
#
loop_
_entity.id
_entity.type
_entity.pdbx_description
1 polymer ?
#
loop_
_entity_poly.entity_id
_entity_poly.type
_entity_poly.pdbx_seq_one_letter_code
_entity_poly.pdbx_strand_id
1 'polypeptide(L)'
;MKLRLFEEWEFHRNVMVQMPTGTGKTHLLAAIVREFLRGSGSRVWIVAHRRELVDQIEETVSRHGMSKEDGRVRVMSIQWLSRNRKDMYEEPDLIVIDEAHHALAETYRILWENYPEARKLGMTATPCRLNGKGFMDLFDSLITSWTVAEFIGQGWLSSFDYVSIRANSREQRLIDSLKKRGADGDYQVKEMNEVLNRETSIGRLYESVERYAHGKKGIVYAVSIAHARRIAACYSAHGLESVAIDSRTPASERKELVDDFRRGKVKVLVNVDIFSEGFDCPDVEFVQLARPTLSLAKYLQQVGRGLRRSANKESCMLIDNVGLYRIFGLPARNHDWAAMFEGRMIGNALSRAR
;
A
#
# COMPACT_ATOMS: atom_id res chain seq x y z
N MET A 1 -11.60 5.74 16.91
CA MET A 1 -11.54 6.15 15.49
C MET A 1 -12.92 6.45 14.92
N LYS A 2 -13.84 5.47 14.85
CA LYS A 2 -15.21 5.69 14.35
C LYS A 2 -15.89 6.92 14.97
N LEU A 3 -15.94 7.02 16.31
CA LEU A 3 -16.53 8.16 17.02
C LEU A 3 -15.94 9.51 16.56
N ARG A 4 -14.60 9.65 16.62
CA ARG A 4 -13.89 10.85 16.14
C ARG A 4 -14.27 11.26 14.72
N LEU A 5 -14.47 10.31 13.80
CA LEU A 5 -14.89 10.61 12.43
C LEU A 5 -16.33 11.16 12.37
N PHE A 6 -17.24 10.57 13.13
CA PHE A 6 -18.63 11.05 13.15
C PHE A 6 -18.75 12.43 13.79
N GLU A 7 -17.98 12.71 14.85
CA GLU A 7 -17.85 14.05 15.45
C GLU A 7 -17.26 15.06 14.44
N GLU A 8 -16.19 14.69 13.73
CA GLU A 8 -15.57 15.55 12.73
C GLU A 8 -16.54 15.89 11.58
N TRP A 9 -17.41 14.95 11.21
CA TRP A 9 -18.43 15.15 10.19
C TRP A 9 -19.57 16.11 10.59
N GLU A 10 -19.62 16.56 11.84
CA GLU A 10 -20.48 17.67 12.25
C GLU A 10 -19.94 19.03 11.78
N PHE A 11 -18.61 19.14 11.57
CA PHE A 11 -17.93 20.37 11.20
C PHE A 11 -17.39 20.37 9.76
N HIS A 12 -17.03 19.20 9.24
CA HIS A 12 -16.35 19.03 7.96
C HIS A 12 -17.05 18.01 7.08
N ARG A 13 -17.17 18.26 5.77
CA ARG A 13 -17.87 17.35 4.84
C ARG A 13 -16.93 16.29 4.29
N ASN A 14 -15.67 16.65 4.10
CA ASN A 14 -14.64 15.85 3.46
C ASN A 14 -13.52 15.57 4.45
N VAL A 15 -13.48 14.35 4.98
CA VAL A 15 -12.52 13.98 6.02
C VAL A 15 -11.58 12.91 5.50
N MET A 16 -10.27 13.09 5.72
CA MET A 16 -9.28 12.05 5.48
C MET A 16 -8.91 11.36 6.79
N VAL A 17 -8.80 10.04 6.77
CA VAL A 17 -8.35 9.20 7.88
C VAL A 17 -7.03 8.54 7.48
N GLN A 18 -6.00 8.77 8.30
CA GLN A 18 -4.72 8.10 8.20
C GLN A 18 -4.67 6.90 9.14
N MET A 19 -4.38 5.72 8.57
CA MET A 19 -4.20 4.46 9.31
C MET A 19 -3.08 3.62 8.71
N PRO A 20 -2.04 3.22 9.48
CA PRO A 20 -0.95 2.38 8.98
C PRO A 20 -1.43 1.08 8.32
N THR A 21 -0.69 0.61 7.33
CA THR A 21 -0.95 -0.66 6.64
C THR A 21 -1.00 -1.81 7.66
N GLY A 22 -1.99 -2.70 7.51
CA GLY A 22 -2.14 -3.88 8.40
C GLY A 22 -2.96 -3.64 9.67
N THR A 23 -3.47 -2.42 9.89
CA THR A 23 -4.25 -2.06 11.10
C THR A 23 -5.77 -2.19 10.93
N GLY A 24 -6.25 -2.84 9.86
CA GLY A 24 -7.67 -3.08 9.64
C GLY A 24 -8.45 -1.92 9.01
N LYS A 25 -7.79 -1.07 8.21
CA LYS A 25 -8.42 0.05 7.47
C LYS A 25 -9.72 -0.35 6.74
N THR A 26 -9.74 -1.48 6.05
CA THR A 26 -10.93 -2.01 5.33
C THR A 26 -12.04 -2.46 6.29
N HIS A 27 -11.70 -2.96 7.49
CA HIS A 27 -12.69 -3.29 8.52
C HIS A 27 -13.29 -2.02 9.14
N LEU A 28 -12.46 -1.00 9.41
CA LEU A 28 -12.96 0.30 9.87
C LEU A 28 -13.89 0.91 8.82
N LEU A 29 -13.50 0.85 7.54
CA LEU A 29 -14.33 1.28 6.42
C LEU A 29 -15.70 0.61 6.47
N ALA A 30 -15.75 -0.72 6.50
CA ALA A 30 -17.01 -1.45 6.56
C ALA A 30 -17.86 -1.10 7.79
N ALA A 31 -17.21 -0.89 8.96
CA ALA A 31 -17.89 -0.47 10.17
C ALA A 31 -18.48 0.95 10.09
N ILE A 32 -17.80 1.89 9.44
CA ILE A 32 -18.29 3.25 9.19
C ILE A 32 -19.46 3.21 8.23
N VAL A 33 -19.33 2.50 7.11
CA VAL A 33 -20.40 2.37 6.10
C VAL A 33 -21.66 1.79 6.74
N ARG A 34 -21.52 0.71 7.52
CA ARG A 34 -22.65 0.10 8.23
C ARG A 34 -23.33 1.06 9.21
N GLU A 35 -22.57 1.88 9.93
CA GLU A 35 -23.12 2.88 10.84
C GLU A 35 -23.85 3.99 10.07
N PHE A 36 -23.27 4.46 8.97
CA PHE A 36 -23.85 5.50 8.12
C PHE A 36 -25.19 5.04 7.50
N LEU A 37 -25.30 3.76 7.14
CA LEU A 37 -26.52 3.14 6.59
C LEU A 37 -27.65 2.92 7.61
N ARG A 38 -27.42 3.18 8.91
CA ARG A 38 -28.50 3.11 9.93
C ARG A 38 -29.51 4.25 9.76
N GLY A 39 -29.16 5.32 9.06
CA GLY A 39 -30.11 6.34 8.62
C GLY A 39 -31.06 5.83 7.54
N SER A 40 -32.24 6.44 7.45
CA SER A 40 -33.23 6.08 6.42
C SER A 40 -32.77 6.51 5.02
N GLY A 41 -32.61 5.55 4.10
CA GLY A 41 -32.47 5.82 2.66
C GLY A 41 -31.06 6.16 2.15
N SER A 42 -30.05 6.20 3.02
CA SER A 42 -28.70 6.60 2.63
C SER A 42 -28.02 5.64 1.67
N ARG A 43 -27.26 6.19 0.72
CA ARG A 43 -26.50 5.47 -0.30
C ARG A 43 -25.01 5.74 -0.15
N VAL A 44 -24.20 4.69 -0.25
CA VAL A 44 -22.76 4.74 -0.09
C VAL A 44 -22.07 4.17 -1.30
N TRP A 45 -21.14 4.93 -1.87
CA TRP A 45 -20.23 4.42 -2.88
C TRP A 45 -18.84 4.24 -2.28
N ILE A 46 -18.23 3.09 -2.54
CA ILE A 46 -16.85 2.81 -2.16
C ILE A 46 -16.03 2.72 -3.45
N VAL A 47 -15.04 3.60 -3.55
CA VAL A 47 -14.22 3.78 -4.75
C VAL A 47 -12.79 3.39 -4.46
N ALA A 48 -12.24 2.50 -5.28
CA ALA A 48 -10.84 2.10 -5.25
C ALA A 48 -10.18 2.31 -6.61
N HIS A 49 -8.85 2.38 -6.67
CA HIS A 49 -8.15 2.60 -7.93
C HIS A 49 -7.75 1.31 -8.67
N ARG A 50 -7.90 0.14 -8.04
CA ARG A 50 -7.63 -1.19 -8.63
C ARG A 50 -8.84 -2.10 -8.51
N ARG A 51 -9.01 -2.99 -9.49
CA ARG A 51 -10.11 -3.97 -9.52
C ARG A 51 -9.97 -5.00 -8.41
N GLU A 52 -8.75 -5.46 -8.13
CA GLU A 52 -8.48 -6.43 -7.06
C GLU A 52 -8.87 -5.89 -5.67
N LEU A 53 -8.74 -4.57 -5.45
CA LEU A 53 -9.22 -3.92 -4.23
C LEU A 53 -10.75 -3.85 -4.16
N VAL A 54 -11.42 -3.64 -5.31
CA VAL A 54 -12.88 -3.65 -5.38
C VAL A 54 -13.40 -5.02 -4.89
N ASP A 55 -12.89 -6.11 -5.45
CA ASP A 55 -13.33 -7.47 -5.08
C ASP A 55 -13.13 -7.74 -3.58
N GLN A 56 -11.99 -7.33 -3.01
CA GLN A 56 -11.72 -7.48 -1.58
C GLN A 56 -12.64 -6.64 -0.68
N ILE A 57 -12.91 -5.39 -1.08
CA ILE A 57 -13.82 -4.51 -0.36
C ILE A 57 -15.23 -5.08 -0.41
N GLU A 58 -15.69 -5.57 -1.57
CA GLU A 58 -17.00 -6.21 -1.71
C GLU A 58 -17.14 -7.43 -0.80
N GLU A 59 -16.13 -8.29 -0.74
CA GLU A 59 -16.13 -9.44 0.17
C GLU A 59 -16.20 -8.98 1.64
N THR A 60 -15.42 -7.96 2.01
CA THR A 60 -15.39 -7.42 3.38
C THR A 60 -16.73 -6.80 3.76
N VAL A 61 -17.33 -6.00 2.87
CA VAL A 61 -18.64 -5.37 3.04
C VAL A 61 -19.73 -6.43 3.21
N SER A 62 -19.71 -7.47 2.36
CA SER A 62 -20.64 -8.60 2.44
C SER A 62 -20.53 -9.34 3.78
N ARG A 63 -19.31 -9.59 4.29
CA ARG A 63 -19.09 -10.19 5.63
C ARG A 63 -19.64 -9.33 6.78
N HIS A 64 -19.82 -8.03 6.58
CA HIS A 64 -20.43 -7.13 7.58
C HIS A 64 -21.96 -7.02 7.43
N GLY A 65 -22.58 -7.87 6.60
CA GLY A 65 -24.03 -7.97 6.43
C GLY A 65 -24.62 -6.94 5.45
N MET A 66 -23.78 -6.27 4.66
CA MET A 66 -24.24 -5.31 3.64
C MET A 66 -24.37 -6.06 2.31
N SER A 67 -25.61 -6.39 1.92
CA SER A 67 -25.88 -7.09 0.66
C SER A 67 -25.78 -6.15 -0.54
N LYS A 68 -25.24 -6.65 -1.65
CA LYS A 68 -25.30 -5.95 -2.96
C LYS A 68 -26.74 -5.74 -3.43
N GLU A 69 -27.65 -6.64 -3.03
CA GLU A 69 -29.05 -6.65 -3.47
C GLU A 69 -29.87 -5.49 -2.91
N ASP A 70 -29.43 -4.90 -1.80
CA ASP A 70 -30.07 -3.72 -1.19
C ASP A 70 -29.83 -2.44 -2.04
N GLY A 71 -28.87 -2.46 -2.97
CA GLY A 71 -28.55 -1.34 -3.86
C GLY A 71 -27.97 -0.10 -3.16
N ARG A 72 -28.01 -0.04 -1.83
CA ARG A 72 -27.52 1.06 -0.99
C ARG A 72 -26.00 1.17 -0.93
N VAL A 73 -25.27 0.08 -1.20
CA VAL A 73 -23.79 0.09 -1.25
C VAL A 73 -23.33 -0.33 -2.62
N ARG A 74 -22.53 0.50 -3.28
CA ARG A 74 -21.87 0.17 -4.53
C ARG A 74 -20.35 0.25 -4.36
N VAL A 75 -19.65 -0.81 -4.73
CA VAL A 75 -18.17 -0.81 -4.78
C VAL A 75 -17.75 -0.77 -6.23
N MET A 76 -16.86 0.15 -6.60
CA MET A 76 -16.46 0.34 -7.99
C MET A 76 -15.04 0.88 -8.10
N SER A 77 -14.43 0.67 -9.26
CA SER A 77 -13.15 1.30 -9.55
C SER A 77 -13.34 2.74 -10.03
N ILE A 78 -12.42 3.64 -9.70
CA ILE A 78 -12.48 5.03 -10.14
C ILE A 78 -12.53 5.11 -11.68
N GLN A 79 -11.76 4.27 -12.39
CA GLN A 79 -11.75 4.27 -13.85
C GLN A 79 -13.08 3.84 -14.44
N TRP A 80 -13.79 2.89 -13.80
CA TRP A 80 -15.12 2.49 -14.23
C TRP A 80 -16.12 3.64 -14.01
N LEU A 81 -16.10 4.26 -12.82
CA LEU A 81 -16.99 5.36 -12.48
C LEU A 81 -16.79 6.56 -13.43
N SER A 82 -15.54 6.95 -13.73
CA SER A 82 -15.28 8.06 -14.66
C SER A 82 -15.84 7.83 -16.07
N ARG A 83 -15.88 6.57 -16.52
CA ARG A 83 -16.33 6.17 -17.88
C ARG A 83 -17.84 5.97 -17.97
N ASN A 84 -18.48 5.46 -16.92
CA ASN A 84 -19.90 5.09 -16.91
C ASN A 84 -20.78 6.07 -16.12
N ARG A 85 -20.25 7.25 -15.76
CA ARG A 85 -20.96 8.24 -14.94
C ARG A 85 -22.32 8.65 -15.52
N LYS A 86 -22.45 8.70 -16.85
CA LYS A 86 -23.69 9.13 -17.52
C LYS A 86 -24.84 8.13 -17.33
N ASP A 87 -24.49 6.89 -16.99
CA ASP A 87 -25.43 5.80 -16.75
C ASP A 87 -25.75 5.66 -15.25
N MET A 88 -25.20 6.55 -14.41
CA MET A 88 -25.49 6.62 -12.99
C MET A 88 -26.67 7.57 -12.76
N TYR A 89 -27.85 7.00 -12.49
CA TYR A 89 -29.08 7.74 -12.18
C TYR A 89 -29.27 8.02 -10.68
N GLU A 90 -28.34 7.55 -9.86
CA GLU A 90 -28.43 7.61 -8.40
C GLU A 90 -27.28 8.45 -7.87
N GLU A 91 -27.52 9.17 -6.78
CA GLU A 91 -26.49 9.96 -6.09
C GLU A 91 -26.14 9.33 -4.73
N PRO A 92 -24.87 9.29 -4.35
CA PRO A 92 -24.45 8.83 -3.03
C PRO A 92 -24.54 9.95 -2.00
N ASP A 93 -24.88 9.60 -0.76
CA ASP A 93 -24.75 10.50 0.39
C ASP A 93 -23.32 10.45 0.97
N LEU A 94 -22.61 9.34 0.75
CA LEU A 94 -21.23 9.15 1.17
C LEU A 94 -20.42 8.47 0.06
N ILE A 95 -19.26 9.05 -0.24
CA ILE A 95 -18.25 8.46 -1.10
C ILE A 95 -17.02 8.12 -0.23
N VAL A 96 -16.71 6.84 -0.11
CA VAL A 96 -15.51 6.36 0.56
C VAL A 96 -14.45 6.05 -0.48
N ILE A 97 -13.25 6.57 -0.28
CA ILE A 97 -12.11 6.41 -1.17
C ILE A 97 -11.03 5.62 -0.43
N ASP A 98 -10.76 4.39 -0.85
CA ASP A 98 -9.60 3.65 -0.35
C ASP A 98 -8.33 4.04 -1.13
N GLU A 99 -7.21 4.03 -0.43
CA GLU A 99 -5.93 4.57 -0.92
C GLU A 99 -6.07 6.02 -1.45
N ALA A 100 -6.73 6.86 -0.64
CA ALA A 100 -7.03 8.26 -0.97
C ALA A 100 -5.80 9.12 -1.29
N HIS A 101 -4.59 8.64 -1.04
CA HIS A 101 -3.38 9.31 -1.48
C HIS A 101 -3.28 9.46 -3.01
N HIS A 102 -4.05 8.68 -3.77
CA HIS A 102 -4.23 8.82 -5.23
C HIS A 102 -5.20 9.93 -5.66
N ALA A 103 -5.93 10.57 -4.74
CA ALA A 103 -7.06 11.45 -5.05
C ALA A 103 -6.74 12.76 -5.82
N LEU A 104 -5.47 13.13 -6.04
CA LEU A 104 -5.15 14.26 -6.96
C LEU A 104 -5.28 13.94 -8.42
N ALA A 105 -5.26 12.65 -8.79
CA ALA A 105 -5.43 12.32 -10.19
C ALA A 105 -6.69 13.05 -10.66
N GLU A 106 -6.62 13.73 -11.81
CA GLU A 106 -7.74 14.45 -12.42
C GLU A 106 -9.02 13.59 -12.40
N THR A 107 -8.83 12.28 -12.53
CA THR A 107 -9.82 11.21 -12.37
C THR A 107 -10.60 11.20 -11.05
N TYR A 108 -10.04 11.63 -9.93
CA TYR A 108 -10.70 11.68 -8.62
C TYR A 108 -11.38 13.02 -8.33
N ARG A 109 -10.89 14.14 -8.90
CA ARG A 109 -11.53 15.46 -8.74
C ARG A 109 -12.98 15.45 -9.21
N ILE A 110 -13.29 14.61 -10.19
CA ILE A 110 -14.65 14.41 -10.69
C ILE A 110 -15.64 14.03 -9.57
N LEU A 111 -15.19 13.39 -8.49
CA LEU A 111 -16.08 13.00 -7.39
C LEU A 111 -16.57 14.22 -6.60
N TRP A 112 -15.75 15.25 -6.48
CA TRP A 112 -16.13 16.52 -5.85
C TRP A 112 -16.96 17.37 -6.79
N GLU A 113 -16.60 17.42 -8.06
CA GLU A 113 -17.28 18.23 -9.08
C GLU A 113 -18.70 17.70 -9.38
N ASN A 114 -18.87 16.38 -9.48
CA ASN A 114 -20.16 15.79 -9.87
C ASN A 114 -21.06 15.45 -8.68
N TYR A 115 -20.49 15.24 -7.48
CA TYR A 115 -21.26 14.88 -6.28
C TYR A 115 -20.91 15.81 -5.12
N PRO A 116 -21.03 17.15 -5.27
CA PRO A 116 -20.60 18.11 -4.26
C PRO A 116 -21.29 17.88 -2.91
N GLU A 117 -22.56 17.45 -2.93
CA GLU A 117 -23.34 17.25 -1.72
C GLU A 117 -22.98 15.98 -0.93
N ALA A 118 -22.40 14.96 -1.57
CA ALA A 118 -21.98 13.75 -0.88
C ALA A 118 -20.88 14.05 0.15
N ARG A 119 -20.89 13.42 1.33
CA ARG A 119 -19.72 13.40 2.21
C ARG A 119 -18.59 12.61 1.56
N LYS A 120 -17.33 12.99 1.81
CA LYS A 120 -16.17 12.22 1.33
C LYS A 120 -15.36 11.70 2.52
N LEU A 121 -15.05 10.41 2.48
CA LEU A 121 -14.13 9.76 3.40
C LEU A 121 -12.91 9.26 2.64
N GLY A 122 -11.76 9.87 2.85
CA GLY A 122 -10.50 9.38 2.29
C GLY A 122 -9.79 8.47 3.29
N MET A 123 -9.55 7.21 2.96
CA MET A 123 -8.81 6.28 3.81
C MET A 123 -7.41 6.04 3.21
N THR A 124 -6.34 6.27 3.96
CA THR A 124 -4.97 6.05 3.45
C THR A 124 -3.99 5.68 4.57
N ALA A 125 -2.93 4.95 4.24
CA ALA A 125 -1.81 4.78 5.17
C ALA A 125 -0.88 6.00 5.20
N THR A 126 -0.87 6.77 4.12
CA THR A 126 0.11 7.81 3.86
C THR A 126 -0.57 9.03 3.24
N PRO A 127 -0.99 10.03 4.02
CA PRO A 127 -1.62 11.27 3.54
C PRO A 127 -0.55 12.22 2.99
N CYS A 128 0.26 11.73 2.05
CA CYS A 128 1.35 12.47 1.44
C CYS A 128 1.45 12.14 -0.05
N ARG A 129 2.08 13.05 -0.80
CA ARG A 129 2.27 12.87 -2.24
C ARG A 129 3.71 13.14 -2.62
N LEU A 130 4.18 12.42 -3.63
CA LEU A 130 5.53 12.56 -4.18
C LEU A 130 5.79 13.95 -4.77
N ASN A 131 4.75 14.57 -5.33
CA ASN A 131 4.81 15.91 -5.92
C ASN A 131 4.74 17.05 -4.88
N GLY A 132 4.62 16.72 -3.58
CA GLY A 132 4.56 17.70 -2.48
C GLY A 132 3.22 18.41 -2.32
N LYS A 133 2.25 18.22 -3.21
CA LYS A 133 0.93 18.87 -3.09
C LYS A 133 0.13 18.24 -1.95
N GLY A 134 -0.34 19.08 -1.02
CA GLY A 134 -1.26 18.70 0.05
C GLY A 134 -2.68 18.42 -0.43
N PHE A 135 -3.50 17.83 0.43
CA PHE A 135 -4.86 17.36 0.19
C PHE A 135 -5.95 18.38 0.58
N MET A 136 -5.57 19.55 1.09
CA MET A 136 -6.49 20.63 1.48
C MET A 136 -7.37 21.14 0.35
N ASP A 137 -7.05 20.81 -0.91
CA ASP A 137 -7.87 21.12 -2.07
C ASP A 137 -9.08 20.18 -2.24
N LEU A 138 -9.12 19.08 -1.49
CA LEU A 138 -10.16 18.03 -1.57
C LEU A 138 -10.72 17.67 -0.19
N PHE A 139 -9.90 17.63 0.84
CA PHE A 139 -10.29 17.23 2.19
C PHE A 139 -10.12 18.41 3.14
N ASP A 140 -11.14 18.61 3.98
CA ASP A 140 -11.22 19.73 4.91
C ASP A 140 -10.37 19.44 6.17
N SER A 141 -10.25 18.17 6.56
CA SER A 141 -9.50 17.76 7.75
C SER A 141 -8.85 16.37 7.65
N LEU A 142 -7.89 16.14 8.54
CA LEU A 142 -7.16 14.88 8.70
C LEU A 142 -7.32 14.34 10.12
N ILE A 143 -7.78 13.10 10.22
CA ILE A 143 -7.78 12.31 11.46
C ILE A 143 -6.68 11.25 11.38
N THR A 144 -5.75 11.27 12.33
CA THR A 144 -4.70 10.25 12.46
C THR A 144 -5.07 9.20 13.50
N SER A 145 -4.76 7.93 13.20
CA SER A 145 -4.77 6.84 14.16
C SER A 145 -3.51 6.83 15.02
N TRP A 146 -3.37 5.79 15.84
CA TRP A 146 -2.09 5.42 16.41
C TRP A 146 -1.01 5.25 15.33
N THR A 147 0.22 5.54 15.72
CA THR A 147 1.44 5.32 14.97
C THR A 147 1.76 3.82 14.86
N VAL A 148 2.66 3.45 13.95
CA VAL A 148 3.15 2.07 13.83
C VAL A 148 3.75 1.59 15.16
N ALA A 149 4.53 2.43 15.83
CA ALA A 149 5.15 2.11 17.12
C ALA A 149 4.10 1.79 18.20
N GLU A 150 3.04 2.58 18.29
CA GLU A 150 1.94 2.34 19.23
C GLU A 150 1.18 1.04 18.91
N PHE A 151 0.87 0.78 17.63
CA PHE A 151 0.24 -0.48 17.24
C PHE A 151 1.12 -1.71 17.51
N ILE A 152 2.44 -1.59 17.39
CA ILE A 152 3.38 -2.65 17.79
C ILE A 152 3.35 -2.82 19.32
N GLY A 153 3.45 -1.72 20.08
CA GLY A 153 3.45 -1.76 21.55
C GLY A 153 2.16 -2.32 22.16
N GLN A 154 1.03 -2.12 21.47
CA GLN A 154 -0.27 -2.68 21.84
C GLN A 154 -0.51 -4.10 21.30
N GLY A 155 0.45 -4.68 20.58
CA GLY A 155 0.33 -6.00 19.99
C GLY A 155 -0.74 -6.10 18.90
N TRP A 156 -1.01 -5.04 18.14
CA TRP A 156 -1.84 -5.13 16.92
C TRP A 156 -1.01 -5.39 15.68
N LEU A 157 0.25 -4.93 15.68
CA LEU A 157 1.25 -5.24 14.67
C LEU A 157 2.39 -6.08 15.27
N SER A 158 3.06 -6.85 14.43
CA SER A 158 4.28 -7.58 14.74
C SER A 158 5.44 -6.61 14.92
N SER A 159 6.36 -6.92 15.84
CA SER A 159 7.70 -6.32 15.85
C SER A 159 8.47 -6.68 14.59
N PHE A 160 9.56 -5.99 14.34
CA PHE A 160 10.43 -6.23 13.19
C PHE A 160 11.90 -6.00 13.50
N ASP A 161 12.74 -6.74 12.80
CA ASP A 161 14.17 -6.46 12.65
C ASP A 161 14.40 -5.79 11.29
N TYR A 162 15.41 -4.93 11.20
CA TYR A 162 15.70 -4.20 9.98
C TYR A 162 17.19 -4.26 9.65
N VAL A 163 17.51 -4.73 8.45
CA VAL A 163 18.88 -4.73 7.90
C VAL A 163 18.92 -3.93 6.61
N SER A 164 19.94 -3.09 6.44
CA SER A 164 20.11 -2.24 5.26
C SER A 164 21.55 -2.32 4.75
N ILE A 165 21.72 -2.10 3.45
CA ILE A 165 23.04 -1.93 2.85
C ILE A 165 23.83 -0.77 3.50
N ARG A 166 25.16 -0.91 3.60
CA ARG A 166 26.03 0.11 4.20
C ARG A 166 26.11 1.37 3.32
N ALA A 167 26.30 2.54 3.93
CA ALA A 167 26.32 3.83 3.25
C ALA A 167 27.37 3.91 2.14
N ASN A 168 28.56 3.35 2.40
CA ASN A 168 29.69 3.41 1.48
C ASN A 168 29.84 2.11 0.67
N SER A 169 28.77 1.33 0.56
CA SER A 169 28.77 0.06 -0.16
C SER A 169 28.71 0.25 -1.68
N ARG A 170 29.05 -0.79 -2.44
CA ARG A 170 28.96 -0.74 -3.92
C ARG A 170 27.51 -0.63 -4.36
N GLU A 171 26.61 -1.28 -3.61
CA GLU A 171 25.17 -1.28 -3.80
C GLU A 171 24.62 0.13 -3.64
N GLN A 172 25.00 0.84 -2.56
CA GLN A 172 24.54 2.21 -2.34
C GLN A 172 25.00 3.13 -3.47
N ARG A 173 26.26 3.02 -3.92
CA ARG A 173 26.76 3.78 -5.07
C ARG A 173 25.98 3.51 -6.36
N LEU A 174 25.47 2.30 -6.57
CA LEU A 174 24.61 1.98 -7.71
C LEU A 174 23.25 2.68 -7.57
N ILE A 175 22.67 2.72 -6.37
CA ILE A 175 21.40 3.43 -6.13
C ILE A 175 21.58 4.94 -6.32
N ASP A 176 22.66 5.51 -5.78
CA ASP A 176 22.99 6.93 -5.89
C ASP A 176 23.25 7.37 -7.34
N SER A 177 23.56 6.43 -8.23
CA SER A 177 23.77 6.69 -9.66
C SER A 177 22.48 6.93 -10.46
N LEU A 178 21.31 6.60 -9.89
CA LEU A 178 20.00 6.74 -10.55
C LEU A 178 19.56 8.21 -10.63
N LYS A 179 19.37 8.71 -11.84
CA LYS A 179 19.06 10.15 -12.08
C LYS A 179 17.73 10.38 -12.77
N LYS A 180 17.21 9.42 -13.53
CA LYS A 180 15.99 9.58 -14.30
C LYS A 180 14.76 9.44 -13.41
N ARG A 181 13.69 10.13 -13.79
CA ARG A 181 12.39 10.10 -13.10
C ARG A 181 11.28 9.60 -14.01
N GLY A 182 10.32 8.90 -13.44
CA GLY A 182 9.07 8.51 -14.09
C GLY A 182 8.04 9.63 -14.06
N ALA A 183 6.87 9.39 -14.69
CA ALA A 183 5.76 10.34 -14.70
C ALA A 183 5.18 10.61 -13.30
N ASP A 184 5.34 9.66 -12.36
CA ASP A 184 4.93 9.78 -10.97
C ASP A 184 5.96 10.51 -10.07
N GLY A 185 7.10 10.93 -10.65
CA GLY A 185 8.20 11.56 -9.93
C GLY A 185 9.11 10.58 -9.18
N ASP A 186 8.85 9.26 -9.27
CA ASP A 186 9.71 8.21 -8.72
C ASP A 186 10.88 7.91 -9.66
N TYR A 187 11.80 7.02 -9.29
CA TYR A 187 12.84 6.56 -10.20
C TYR A 187 12.27 5.91 -11.46
N GLN A 188 12.90 6.18 -12.61
CA GLN A 188 12.46 5.57 -13.87
C GLN A 188 12.72 4.05 -13.86
N VAL A 189 11.67 3.25 -14.07
CA VAL A 189 11.74 1.77 -14.08
C VAL A 189 12.79 1.23 -15.06
N LYS A 190 12.91 1.85 -16.25
CA LYS A 190 13.90 1.46 -17.26
C LYS A 190 15.34 1.60 -16.73
N GLU A 191 15.68 2.75 -16.16
CA GLU A 191 17.01 3.00 -15.58
C GLU A 191 17.30 2.07 -14.41
N MET A 192 16.35 1.91 -13.48
CA MET A 192 16.49 0.97 -12.36
C MET A 192 16.77 -0.46 -12.86
N ASN A 193 16.07 -0.90 -13.90
CA ASN A 193 16.26 -2.23 -14.47
C ASN A 193 17.65 -2.36 -15.12
N GLU A 194 18.12 -1.38 -15.88
CA GLU A 194 19.46 -1.38 -16.49
C GLU A 194 20.59 -1.45 -15.44
N VAL A 195 20.40 -0.82 -14.28
CA VAL A 195 21.39 -0.76 -13.21
C VAL A 195 21.35 -1.99 -12.29
N LEU A 196 20.15 -2.44 -11.92
CA LEU A 196 19.95 -3.42 -10.84
C LEU A 196 19.65 -4.84 -11.32
N ASN A 197 19.12 -5.00 -12.54
CA ASN A 197 18.86 -6.32 -13.10
C ASN A 197 20.15 -6.93 -13.66
N ARG A 198 21.12 -7.17 -12.79
CA ARG A 198 22.45 -7.75 -13.09
C ARG A 198 22.68 -8.96 -12.19
N GLU A 199 23.43 -9.94 -12.69
CA GLU A 199 23.69 -11.19 -11.96
C GLU A 199 24.31 -10.94 -10.59
N THR A 200 25.32 -10.07 -10.53
CA THR A 200 25.96 -9.67 -9.26
C THR A 200 24.99 -9.02 -8.27
N SER A 201 24.02 -8.25 -8.77
CA SER A 201 23.04 -7.58 -7.91
C SER A 201 22.02 -8.59 -7.39
N ILE A 202 21.54 -9.48 -8.26
CA ILE A 202 20.56 -10.53 -7.92
C ILE A 202 21.16 -11.56 -6.95
N GLY A 203 22.40 -12.00 -7.17
CA GLY A 203 23.10 -12.91 -6.26
C GLY A 203 23.20 -12.34 -4.84
N ARG A 204 23.42 -11.02 -4.70
CA ARG A 204 23.44 -10.35 -3.39
C ARG A 204 22.06 -10.28 -2.73
N LEU A 205 20.98 -10.22 -3.51
CA LEU A 205 19.63 -10.32 -2.96
C LEU A 205 19.44 -11.70 -2.32
N TYR A 206 19.87 -12.76 -3.01
CA TYR A 206 19.84 -14.12 -2.48
C TYR A 206 20.68 -14.25 -1.20
N GLU A 207 21.95 -13.81 -1.23
CA GLU A 207 22.85 -13.84 -0.07
C GLU A 207 22.26 -13.15 1.17
N SER A 208 21.50 -12.06 0.99
CA SER A 208 20.84 -11.38 2.11
C SER A 208 19.66 -12.15 2.67
N VAL A 209 18.88 -12.83 1.82
CA VAL A 209 17.78 -13.70 2.28
C VAL A 209 18.37 -14.88 3.02
N GLU A 210 19.40 -15.51 2.47
CA GLU A 210 20.10 -16.63 3.09
C GLU A 210 20.69 -16.24 4.45
N ARG A 211 21.27 -15.04 4.58
CA ARG A 211 21.87 -14.61 5.84
C ARG A 211 20.84 -14.24 6.92
N TYR A 212 19.77 -13.55 6.55
CA TYR A 212 18.89 -12.89 7.52
C TYR A 212 17.50 -13.53 7.64
N ALA A 213 17.12 -14.35 6.67
CA ALA A 213 15.79 -14.94 6.56
C ALA A 213 15.82 -16.39 6.02
N HIS A 214 16.90 -17.14 6.26
CA HIS A 214 16.99 -18.55 5.88
C HIS A 214 15.79 -19.35 6.40
N GLY A 215 15.18 -20.14 5.51
CA GLY A 215 14.02 -20.98 5.80
C GLY A 215 12.70 -20.24 6.05
N LYS A 216 12.71 -18.90 6.07
CA LYS A 216 11.52 -18.08 6.31
C LYS A 216 10.69 -17.91 5.04
N LYS A 217 9.39 -17.70 5.22
CA LYS A 217 8.46 -17.34 4.15
C LYS A 217 8.44 -15.82 3.95
N GLY A 218 8.52 -15.34 2.71
CA GLY A 218 8.59 -13.89 2.49
C GLY A 218 8.23 -13.36 1.10
N ILE A 219 8.26 -12.04 1.00
CA ILE A 219 7.90 -11.28 -0.20
C ILE A 219 9.09 -10.44 -0.64
N VAL A 220 9.38 -10.45 -1.95
CA VAL A 220 10.39 -9.60 -2.57
C VAL A 220 9.73 -8.60 -3.50
N TYR A 221 10.04 -7.31 -3.32
CA TYR A 221 9.57 -6.23 -4.20
C TYR A 221 10.62 -5.90 -5.25
N ALA A 222 10.36 -6.32 -6.49
CA ALA A 222 11.25 -6.15 -7.61
C ALA A 222 10.97 -4.87 -8.41
N VAL A 223 11.91 -4.53 -9.30
CA VAL A 223 11.86 -3.31 -10.12
C VAL A 223 10.95 -3.45 -11.33
N SER A 224 11.01 -4.60 -12.00
CA SER A 224 10.36 -4.86 -13.29
C SER A 224 10.02 -6.34 -13.41
N ILE A 225 9.16 -6.69 -14.36
CA ILE A 225 8.80 -8.09 -14.64
C ILE A 225 10.05 -8.95 -14.91
N ALA A 226 10.96 -8.43 -15.74
CA ALA A 226 12.21 -9.12 -16.07
C ALA A 226 13.10 -9.29 -14.83
N HIS A 227 13.13 -8.29 -13.94
CA HIS A 227 13.90 -8.38 -12.70
C HIS A 227 13.29 -9.41 -11.74
N ALA A 228 11.97 -9.41 -11.56
CA ALA A 228 11.26 -10.36 -10.70
C ALA A 228 11.50 -11.81 -11.13
N ARG A 229 11.36 -12.09 -12.42
CA ARG A 229 11.59 -13.44 -12.97
C ARG A 229 13.01 -13.92 -12.75
N ARG A 230 14.00 -13.03 -12.90
CA ARG A 230 15.42 -13.39 -12.66
C ARG A 230 15.75 -13.58 -11.19
N ILE A 231 15.14 -12.81 -10.29
CA ILE A 231 15.27 -13.03 -8.84
C ILE A 231 14.69 -14.40 -8.49
N ALA A 232 13.46 -14.70 -8.91
CA ALA A 232 12.83 -15.99 -8.64
C ALA A 232 13.64 -17.16 -9.23
N ALA A 233 14.10 -17.03 -10.48
CA ALA A 233 14.97 -18.06 -11.08
C ALA A 233 16.27 -18.27 -10.29
N CYS A 234 16.90 -17.19 -9.81
CA CYS A 234 18.10 -17.29 -8.99
C CYS A 234 17.84 -17.98 -7.66
N TYR A 235 16.73 -17.65 -6.98
CA TYR A 235 16.40 -18.23 -5.68
C TYR A 235 16.06 -19.72 -5.82
N SER A 236 15.27 -20.06 -6.84
CA SER A 236 14.93 -21.46 -7.15
C SER A 236 16.15 -22.28 -7.56
N ALA A 237 17.13 -21.70 -8.25
CA ALA A 237 18.40 -22.38 -8.57
C ALA A 237 19.24 -22.70 -7.31
N HIS A 238 19.01 -21.99 -6.20
CA HIS A 238 19.63 -22.27 -4.91
C HIS A 238 18.70 -23.08 -3.97
N GLY A 239 17.61 -23.64 -4.49
CA GLY A 239 16.70 -24.51 -3.74
C GLY A 239 15.61 -23.79 -2.93
N LEU A 240 15.45 -22.47 -3.09
CA LEU A 240 14.33 -21.73 -2.47
C LEU A 240 13.12 -21.77 -3.38
N GLU A 241 12.03 -22.37 -2.91
CA GLU A 241 10.74 -22.42 -3.62
C GLU A 241 10.19 -20.99 -3.85
N SER A 242 10.50 -20.42 -5.02
CA SER A 242 10.21 -19.03 -5.33
C SER A 242 9.55 -18.86 -6.69
N VAL A 243 8.60 -17.94 -6.75
CA VAL A 243 7.83 -17.65 -7.97
C VAL A 243 7.70 -16.15 -8.16
N ALA A 244 7.66 -15.72 -9.42
CA ALA A 244 7.43 -14.34 -9.80
C ALA A 244 5.97 -14.15 -10.21
N ILE A 245 5.30 -13.14 -9.65
CA ILE A 245 3.95 -12.75 -10.03
C ILE A 245 4.01 -11.31 -10.57
N ASP A 246 3.39 -11.08 -11.74
CA ASP A 246 3.34 -9.78 -12.40
C ASP A 246 1.96 -9.49 -13.03
N SER A 247 1.75 -8.26 -13.50
CA SER A 247 0.45 -7.83 -14.06
C SER A 247 -0.01 -8.65 -15.28
N ARG A 248 0.89 -9.40 -15.92
CA ARG A 248 0.59 -10.32 -17.04
C ARG A 248 0.26 -11.73 -16.58
N THR A 249 0.48 -12.08 -15.31
CA THR A 249 0.04 -13.36 -14.75
C THR A 249 -1.50 -13.43 -14.77
N PRO A 250 -2.09 -14.42 -15.49
CA PRO A 250 -3.53 -14.64 -15.54
C PRO A 250 -4.17 -14.71 -14.15
N ALA A 251 -5.43 -14.28 -14.02
CA ALA A 251 -6.10 -14.19 -12.72
C ALA A 251 -6.23 -15.55 -12.01
N SER A 252 -6.50 -16.63 -12.77
CA SER A 252 -6.57 -18.00 -12.24
C SER A 252 -5.22 -18.47 -11.70
N GLU A 253 -4.16 -18.33 -12.49
CA GLU A 253 -2.78 -18.68 -12.10
C GLU A 253 -2.32 -17.85 -10.89
N ARG A 254 -2.60 -16.54 -10.89
CA ARG A 254 -2.27 -15.66 -9.76
C ARG A 254 -2.94 -16.14 -8.47
N LYS A 255 -4.22 -16.54 -8.54
CA LYS A 255 -4.95 -17.09 -7.39
C LYS A 255 -4.29 -18.37 -6.89
N GLU A 256 -3.94 -19.27 -7.78
CA GLU A 256 -3.26 -20.53 -7.44
C GLU A 256 -1.90 -20.31 -6.76
N LEU A 257 -1.04 -19.46 -7.33
CA LEU A 257 0.27 -19.14 -6.77
C LEU A 257 0.16 -18.47 -5.39
N VAL A 258 -0.84 -17.59 -5.20
CA VAL A 258 -1.12 -16.99 -3.89
C VAL A 258 -1.59 -18.05 -2.89
N ASP A 259 -2.43 -18.99 -3.31
CA ASP A 259 -2.90 -20.07 -2.45
C ASP A 259 -1.79 -21.08 -2.11
N ASP A 260 -0.88 -21.36 -3.04
CA ASP A 260 0.32 -22.16 -2.78
C ASP A 260 1.29 -21.47 -1.83
N PHE A 261 1.45 -20.15 -1.95
CA PHE A 261 2.19 -19.37 -0.97
C PHE A 261 1.53 -19.42 0.40
N ARG A 262 0.20 -19.23 0.49
CA ARG A 262 -0.55 -19.37 1.76
C ARG A 262 -0.35 -20.74 2.40
N ARG A 263 -0.38 -21.82 1.61
CA ARG A 263 -0.12 -23.19 2.06
C ARG A 263 1.36 -23.48 2.38
N GLY A 264 2.27 -22.57 2.04
CA GLY A 264 3.70 -22.71 2.28
C GLY A 264 4.44 -23.61 1.29
N LYS A 265 3.79 -24.01 0.17
CA LYS A 265 4.44 -24.69 -0.96
C LYS A 265 5.34 -23.77 -1.77
N VAL A 266 5.03 -22.48 -1.77
CA VAL A 266 5.92 -21.42 -2.23
C VAL A 266 6.41 -20.70 -0.97
N LYS A 267 7.73 -20.59 -0.82
CA LYS A 267 8.37 -19.88 0.29
C LYS A 267 8.59 -18.40 -0.02
N VAL A 268 8.84 -18.06 -1.28
CA VAL A 268 9.14 -16.68 -1.68
C VAL A 268 8.29 -16.20 -2.85
N LEU A 269 7.53 -15.13 -2.62
CA LEU A 269 6.80 -14.42 -3.68
C LEU A 269 7.57 -13.19 -4.14
N VAL A 270 8.06 -13.19 -5.37
CA VAL A 270 8.68 -12.03 -6.00
C VAL A 270 7.63 -11.29 -6.81
N ASN A 271 7.40 -10.01 -6.54
CA ASN A 271 6.32 -9.25 -7.19
C ASN A 271 6.77 -7.90 -7.75
N VAL A 272 5.99 -7.41 -8.71
CA VAL A 272 6.13 -6.09 -9.32
C VAL A 272 4.78 -5.40 -9.29
N ASP A 273 4.61 -4.47 -8.35
CA ASP A 273 3.43 -3.60 -8.25
C ASP A 273 2.06 -4.30 -8.17
N ILE A 274 1.99 -5.62 -7.99
CA ILE A 274 0.70 -6.31 -7.76
C ILE A 274 0.37 -6.29 -6.28
N PHE A 275 1.33 -6.71 -5.45
CA PHE A 275 1.14 -6.81 -4.01
C PHE A 275 1.52 -5.51 -3.32
N SER A 276 1.48 -4.37 -3.99
CA SER A 276 1.48 -3.09 -3.27
C SER A 276 0.13 -2.86 -2.57
N GLU A 277 -0.97 -3.46 -3.05
CA GLU A 277 -2.33 -3.45 -2.46
C GLU A 277 -3.05 -4.81 -2.60
N GLY A 278 -4.09 -5.09 -1.81
CA GLY A 278 -4.97 -6.25 -2.04
C GLY A 278 -4.54 -7.64 -1.50
N PHE A 279 -3.25 -7.86 -1.27
CA PHE A 279 -2.75 -9.17 -0.80
C PHE A 279 -2.83 -9.34 0.72
N ASP A 280 -3.42 -10.43 1.20
CA ASP A 280 -3.47 -10.77 2.63
C ASP A 280 -2.85 -12.13 2.96
N CYS A 281 -1.73 -12.07 3.69
CA CYS A 281 -0.93 -13.20 4.14
C CYS A 281 -0.20 -12.77 5.44
N PRO A 282 -0.84 -12.90 6.61
CA PRO A 282 -0.29 -12.38 7.87
C PRO A 282 0.96 -13.13 8.35
N ASP A 283 1.16 -14.36 7.89
CA ASP A 283 2.28 -15.24 8.20
C ASP A 283 3.55 -14.96 7.36
N VAL A 284 3.62 -13.81 6.67
CA VAL A 284 4.86 -13.34 6.03
C VAL A 284 5.89 -13.00 7.11
N GLU A 285 7.04 -13.68 7.07
CA GLU A 285 8.11 -13.59 8.05
C GLU A 285 9.26 -12.68 7.60
N PHE A 286 9.40 -12.43 6.29
CA PHE A 286 10.31 -11.41 5.79
C PHE A 286 9.77 -10.62 4.61
N VAL A 287 10.22 -9.37 4.50
CA VAL A 287 10.02 -8.51 3.34
C VAL A 287 11.38 -8.05 2.83
N GLN A 288 11.64 -8.25 1.55
CA GLN A 288 12.85 -7.79 0.88
C GLN A 288 12.56 -6.68 -0.12
N LEU A 289 13.29 -5.58 0.01
CA LEU A 289 13.19 -4.40 -0.82
C LEU A 289 14.32 -4.45 -1.85
N ALA A 290 14.01 -4.89 -3.07
CA ALA A 290 14.95 -4.94 -4.20
C ALA A 290 14.74 -3.78 -5.20
N ARG A 291 13.80 -2.87 -4.91
CA ARG A 291 13.43 -1.73 -5.73
C ARG A 291 13.68 -0.42 -4.97
N PRO A 292 14.55 0.47 -5.47
CA PRO A 292 14.63 1.84 -5.00
C PRO A 292 13.33 2.60 -5.27
N THR A 293 12.94 3.48 -4.35
CA THR A 293 11.76 4.33 -4.48
C THR A 293 11.96 5.64 -3.74
N LEU A 294 11.45 6.73 -4.29
CA LEU A 294 11.34 8.03 -3.62
C LEU A 294 10.00 8.21 -2.90
N SER A 295 9.08 7.26 -3.05
CA SER A 295 7.74 7.29 -2.45
C SER A 295 7.73 6.71 -1.04
N LEU A 296 7.45 7.54 -0.04
CA LEU A 296 7.18 7.09 1.32
C LEU A 296 5.96 6.17 1.37
N ALA A 297 4.92 6.46 0.56
CA ALA A 297 3.72 5.63 0.42
C ALA A 297 4.07 4.19 0.01
N LYS A 298 4.82 4.02 -1.08
CA LYS A 298 5.24 2.69 -1.54
C LYS A 298 6.08 1.98 -0.47
N TYR A 299 7.02 2.67 0.16
CA TYR A 299 7.86 2.09 1.22
C TYR A 299 7.03 1.56 2.39
N LEU A 300 6.14 2.38 2.96
CA LEU A 300 5.32 2.01 4.12
C LEU A 300 4.27 0.94 3.77
N GLN A 301 3.70 0.95 2.57
CA GLN A 301 2.83 -0.12 2.10
C GLN A 301 3.59 -1.45 2.01
N GLN A 302 4.81 -1.45 1.47
CA GLN A 302 5.62 -2.65 1.27
C GLN A 302 6.03 -3.29 2.59
N VAL A 303 6.63 -2.52 3.49
CA VAL A 303 7.08 -3.02 4.80
C VAL A 303 5.90 -3.38 5.71
N GLY A 304 4.81 -2.61 5.65
CA GLY A 304 3.61 -2.85 6.45
C GLY A 304 2.94 -4.20 6.20
N ARG A 305 3.22 -4.85 5.06
CA ARG A 305 2.77 -6.23 4.81
C ARG A 305 3.40 -7.24 5.74
N GLY A 306 4.68 -7.06 6.03
CA GLY A 306 5.41 -7.90 6.96
C GLY A 306 4.97 -7.71 8.40
N LEU A 307 4.41 -6.54 8.74
CA LEU A 307 4.06 -6.17 10.11
C LEU A 307 2.72 -6.74 10.60
N ARG A 308 1.93 -7.41 9.77
CA ARG A 308 0.68 -8.05 10.24
C ARG A 308 0.98 -9.13 11.28
N ARG A 309 0.15 -9.33 12.29
CA ARG A 309 0.37 -10.41 13.28
C ARG A 309 -0.08 -11.76 12.76
N SER A 310 0.67 -12.79 13.12
CA SER A 310 0.30 -14.21 12.93
C SER A 310 0.73 -14.99 14.18
N ALA A 311 0.01 -16.07 14.51
CA ALA A 311 0.26 -16.85 15.72
C ALA A 311 1.68 -17.43 15.79
N ASN A 312 2.23 -17.81 14.63
CA ASN A 312 3.54 -18.46 14.53
C ASN A 312 4.67 -17.49 14.14
N LYS A 313 4.43 -16.17 14.21
CA LYS A 313 5.42 -15.16 13.82
C LYS A 313 5.85 -14.33 15.03
N GLU A 314 7.11 -14.50 15.42
CA GLU A 314 7.73 -13.74 16.51
C GLU A 314 8.06 -12.30 16.08
N SER A 315 8.77 -12.16 14.96
CA SER A 315 9.12 -10.87 14.35
C SER A 315 9.16 -10.98 12.83
N CYS A 316 9.04 -9.85 12.14
CA CYS A 316 9.27 -9.77 10.70
C CYS A 316 10.70 -9.28 10.41
N MET A 317 11.43 -9.96 9.52
CA MET A 317 12.72 -9.48 9.01
C MET A 317 12.51 -8.54 7.82
N LEU A 318 12.94 -7.29 7.91
CA LEU A 318 12.93 -6.32 6.81
C LEU A 318 14.33 -6.19 6.21
N ILE A 319 14.49 -6.61 4.96
CA ILE A 319 15.77 -6.64 4.24
C ILE A 319 15.77 -5.52 3.19
N ASP A 320 16.49 -4.45 3.48
CA ASP A 320 16.62 -3.27 2.63
C ASP A 320 17.90 -3.32 1.78
N ASN A 321 17.80 -3.95 0.60
CA ASN A 321 18.91 -4.08 -0.32
C ASN A 321 19.17 -2.81 -1.16
N VAL A 322 18.39 -1.75 -0.95
CA VAL A 322 18.42 -0.52 -1.77
C VAL A 322 18.58 0.77 -0.94
N GLY A 323 18.76 0.65 0.36
CA GLY A 323 19.10 1.77 1.24
C GLY A 323 17.94 2.72 1.56
N LEU A 324 16.68 2.26 1.48
CA LEU A 324 15.50 3.06 1.82
C LEU A 324 15.51 3.56 3.26
N TYR A 325 16.17 2.87 4.20
CA TYR A 325 16.36 3.38 5.56
C TYR A 325 16.98 4.77 5.59
N ARG A 326 17.90 5.07 4.67
CA ARG A 326 18.58 6.38 4.62
C ARG A 326 17.66 7.50 4.17
N ILE A 327 16.61 7.12 3.45
CA ILE A 327 15.64 8.01 2.86
C ILE A 327 14.49 8.25 3.84
N PHE A 328 13.89 7.17 4.34
CA PHE A 328 12.65 7.23 5.12
C PHE A 328 12.85 6.96 6.61
N GLY A 329 13.94 6.31 6.99
CA GLY A 329 14.15 5.76 8.33
C GLY A 329 13.41 4.43 8.54
N LEU A 330 13.30 4.01 9.79
CA LEU A 330 12.55 2.81 10.16
C LEU A 330 11.05 2.99 9.89
N PRO A 331 10.31 1.91 9.60
CA PRO A 331 8.85 1.97 9.43
C PRO A 331 8.09 2.55 10.64
N ALA A 332 8.66 2.42 11.84
CA ALA A 332 8.08 2.94 13.09
C ALA A 332 8.42 4.42 13.36
N ARG A 333 9.13 5.10 12.44
CA ARG A 333 9.43 6.52 12.58
C ARG A 333 8.13 7.33 12.63
N ASN A 334 8.06 8.29 13.55
CA ASN A 334 6.97 9.25 13.56
C ASN A 334 7.07 10.19 12.34
N HIS A 335 5.96 10.31 11.62
CA HIS A 335 5.82 11.19 10.48
C HIS A 335 4.85 12.31 10.84
N ASP A 336 5.18 13.53 10.42
CA ASP A 336 4.28 14.68 10.53
C ASP A 336 3.23 14.60 9.41
N TRP A 337 2.20 13.79 9.64
CA TRP A 337 1.12 13.58 8.68
C TRP A 337 0.32 14.86 8.41
N ALA A 338 0.19 15.74 9.40
CA ALA A 338 -0.49 17.01 9.25
C ALA A 338 0.26 17.93 8.27
N ALA A 339 1.57 18.08 8.45
CA ALA A 339 2.39 18.88 7.53
C ALA A 339 2.37 18.32 6.09
N MET A 340 2.38 17.00 5.93
CA MET A 340 2.28 16.39 4.59
C MET A 340 0.89 16.54 3.97
N PHE A 341 -0.16 16.42 4.78
CA PHE A 341 -1.54 16.62 4.36
C PHE A 341 -1.79 18.06 3.91
N GLU A 342 -1.21 19.03 4.61
CA GLU A 342 -1.28 20.46 4.24
C GLU A 342 -0.35 20.82 3.06
N GLY A 343 0.54 19.91 2.64
CA GLY A 343 1.53 20.18 1.59
C GLY A 343 2.72 21.02 2.05
N ARG A 344 2.91 21.18 3.36
CA ARG A 344 4.09 21.83 3.97
C ARG A 344 5.33 20.93 3.95
N MET A 345 5.15 19.62 3.82
CA MET A 345 6.23 18.64 3.76
C MET A 345 5.99 17.63 2.64
N ILE A 346 7.04 17.28 1.88
CA ILE A 346 6.93 16.27 0.84
C ILE A 346 7.04 14.87 1.45
N GLY A 347 6.21 13.93 0.99
CA GLY A 347 6.33 12.51 1.32
C GLY A 347 7.50 11.81 0.61
N ASN A 348 8.66 12.46 0.52
CA ASN A 348 9.83 11.96 -0.19
C ASN A 348 11.13 12.18 0.60
N ALA A 349 12.23 11.70 0.01
CA ALA A 349 13.60 11.73 0.54
C ALA A 349 14.16 13.10 0.95
N LEU A 350 13.52 14.20 0.55
CA LEU A 350 14.11 15.53 0.56
C LEU A 350 13.51 16.40 1.66
N SER A 351 13.55 15.90 2.90
CA SER A 351 13.83 16.77 4.04
C SER A 351 15.34 16.68 4.32
N ARG A 352 16.16 17.20 3.40
CA ARG A 352 17.52 17.56 3.78
C ARG A 352 17.41 18.81 4.64
N ALA A 353 17.26 18.61 5.96
CA ALA A 353 17.64 19.63 6.91
C ALA A 353 19.17 19.73 6.88
N ARG A 354 19.67 20.58 5.98
CA ARG A 354 20.64 21.66 6.21
C ARG A 354 21.11 22.21 4.87
#